data_AF-A0A970QDE3-F1
#
_entry.id   AF-A0A970QDE3-F1
#
_cell.length_a   1.000
_cell.length_b   1.000
_cell.length_c   1.000
_cell.angle_alpha   90.00
_cell.angle_beta   90.00
_cell.angle_gamma   90.00
#
_symmetry.space_group_name_H-M   'P 1'
#
loop_
_entity.id
_entity.type
_entity.pdbx_description
1 polymer ?
#
loop_
_entity_poly.entity_id
_entity_poly.type
_entity_poly.pdbx_seq_one_letter_code
_entity_poly.pdbx_strand_id
1 'polypeptide(L)'
;MGKNTHIPSPMHDNEGLRNRYFQKATLLPRLKQLLFVAFLFIVCVAALTREPVIDVVTSADFDRPVANREIRATFYFESVDLARTQEAKDQEIAKVPNYYRINQSIFQQQIALLRGKIEKIEGERLGVSAAILKALEASVKSQPVDAVVAKAVSAYVAGLKEQEAWQEFPEQDLLALWLTPDASGLPTRVFVQDQNDEDSDAPATARLFASESDLSFKKSDLMAELAVDGLEQILMTGVRAGGLLTAKAAEHIVIVRTQAVDDPASTTDLTLQEVPDPETAVVNMNKWLVGKAQPSTREGSSVDRWARIQEGALALAAPLVVPDLQEDVLSTETARIRAAETVQPVLKEIEAGEIIQDRGKRWTRQSRSDVQSYMDILSSEEHPVKKLMNTLTAHFILVLLVFWAIYKRMHFIKEKSPVSAQTAFNLALLLLTSTLLVGRFLSYFEPTGYVLPVAAAVFCMLSWQGLSVLLSLACS
;
A
#
# COMPACT_ATOMS: atom_id res chain seq x y z
N MET A 1 7.49 -6.02 -121.56
CA MET A 1 7.95 -4.72 -120.99
C MET A 1 7.09 -4.48 -119.76
N GLY A 2 7.44 -4.89 -118.53
CA GLY A 2 8.68 -4.67 -117.79
C GLY A 2 8.35 -3.81 -116.56
N LYS A 3 7.40 -4.24 -115.72
CA LYS A 3 7.00 -3.57 -114.47
C LYS A 3 7.81 -4.16 -113.31
N ASN A 4 8.81 -3.42 -112.85
CA ASN A 4 9.67 -3.77 -111.73
C ASN A 4 8.97 -3.51 -110.40
N THR A 5 8.94 -4.55 -109.59
CA THR A 5 8.67 -4.60 -108.15
C THR A 5 9.86 -4.01 -107.39
N HIS A 6 9.64 -2.96 -106.59
CA HIS A 6 10.66 -2.45 -105.67
C HIS A 6 10.33 -2.87 -104.24
N ILE A 7 11.20 -3.71 -103.69
CA ILE A 7 11.26 -4.14 -102.29
C ILE A 7 11.93 -3.00 -101.49
N PRO A 8 11.39 -2.55 -100.34
CA PRO A 8 12.11 -1.67 -99.44
C PRO A 8 13.10 -2.46 -98.56
N SER A 9 14.35 -1.99 -98.57
CA SER A 9 15.50 -2.53 -97.82
C SER A 9 15.56 -1.93 -96.40
N PRO A 10 16.16 -2.64 -95.42
CA PRO A 10 16.18 -2.23 -94.02
C PRO A 10 17.38 -1.31 -93.72
N MET A 11 17.12 -0.14 -93.16
CA MET A 11 18.14 0.72 -92.56
C MET A 11 17.51 1.60 -91.47
N HIS A 12 17.81 1.29 -90.21
CA HIS A 12 17.95 2.18 -89.05
C HIS A 12 17.67 1.39 -87.77
N ASP A 13 18.72 1.21 -86.95
CA ASP A 13 18.70 1.17 -85.47
C ASP A 13 19.83 0.28 -84.93
N ASN A 14 21.05 0.81 -84.85
CA ASN A 14 22.11 0.16 -84.08
C ASN A 14 23.14 1.13 -83.44
N GLU A 15 22.73 2.36 -83.10
CA GLU A 15 23.58 3.30 -82.33
C GLU A 15 23.15 3.45 -80.85
N GLY A 16 21.93 3.05 -80.47
CA GLY A 16 21.41 3.22 -79.11
C GLY A 16 21.96 2.25 -78.05
N LEU A 17 22.41 1.05 -78.44
CA LEU A 17 22.87 0.01 -77.51
C LEU A 17 24.36 0.09 -77.18
N ARG A 18 25.16 0.77 -78.02
CA ARG A 18 26.62 0.89 -77.81
C ARG A 18 26.98 1.91 -76.73
N ASN A 19 26.14 2.93 -76.51
CA ASN A 19 26.37 3.94 -75.46
C ASN A 19 26.04 3.47 -74.03
N ARG A 20 25.16 2.47 -73.84
CA ARG A 20 24.83 1.97 -72.49
C ARG A 20 25.90 1.05 -71.88
N TYR A 21 26.68 0.35 -72.71
CA TYR A 21 27.77 -0.50 -72.23
C TYR A 21 29.04 0.30 -71.87
N PHE A 22 29.33 1.39 -72.58
CA PHE A 22 30.46 2.27 -72.25
C PHE A 22 30.22 3.14 -70.99
N GLN A 23 28.96 3.43 -70.64
CA GLN A 23 28.66 4.15 -69.40
C GLN A 23 28.80 3.28 -68.13
N LYS A 24 28.57 1.96 -68.20
CA LYS A 24 28.74 1.08 -67.03
C LYS A 24 30.22 0.82 -66.68
N ALA A 25 31.13 0.88 -67.65
CA ALA A 25 32.56 0.61 -67.43
C ALA A 25 33.30 1.72 -66.65
N THR A 26 32.74 2.94 -66.59
CA THR A 26 33.38 4.08 -65.89
C THR A 26 32.78 4.38 -64.51
N LEU A 27 31.65 3.76 -64.14
CA LEU A 27 30.98 4.00 -62.85
C LEU A 27 31.57 3.17 -61.69
N LEU A 28 31.95 1.92 -61.93
CA LEU A 28 32.56 1.06 -60.91
C LEU A 28 33.82 1.65 -60.23
N PRO A 29 34.80 2.22 -60.96
CA PRO A 29 36.00 2.78 -60.33
C PRO A 29 35.69 4.04 -59.51
N ARG A 30 34.69 4.83 -59.91
CA ARG A 30 34.24 6.02 -59.16
C ARG A 30 33.53 5.64 -57.86
N LEU A 31 32.70 4.60 -57.88
CA LEU A 31 32.02 4.10 -56.68
C LEU A 31 33.02 3.56 -55.66
N LYS A 32 33.99 2.74 -56.09
CA LYS A 32 35.05 2.23 -55.21
C LYS A 32 35.85 3.36 -54.56
N GLN A 33 36.14 4.42 -55.32
CA GLN A 33 36.84 5.57 -54.77
C GLN A 33 35.98 6.36 -53.77
N LEU A 34 34.70 6.58 -54.06
CA LEU A 34 33.80 7.28 -53.15
C LEU A 34 33.65 6.52 -51.83
N LEU A 35 33.52 5.19 -51.88
CA LEU A 35 33.51 4.33 -50.70
C LEU A 35 34.82 4.41 -49.91
N PHE A 36 35.97 4.42 -50.60
CA PHE A 36 37.27 4.56 -49.95
C PHE A 36 37.42 5.92 -49.24
N VAL A 37 37.01 7.01 -49.88
CA VAL A 37 37.04 8.36 -49.30
C VAL A 37 36.09 8.45 -48.11
N ALA A 38 34.88 7.88 -48.21
CA ALA A 38 33.93 7.83 -47.11
C ALA A 38 34.45 7.02 -45.92
N PHE A 39 35.08 5.87 -46.18
CA PHE A 39 35.70 5.06 -45.14
C PHE A 39 36.83 5.82 -44.42
N LEU A 40 37.74 6.44 -45.17
CA LEU A 40 38.82 7.25 -44.59
C LEU A 40 38.28 8.42 -43.78
N PHE A 41 37.22 9.07 -44.25
CA PHE A 41 36.54 10.14 -43.52
C PHE A 41 36.02 9.66 -42.16
N ILE A 42 35.33 8.52 -42.12
CA ILE A 42 34.82 7.93 -40.87
C ILE A 42 35.97 7.61 -39.91
N VAL A 43 37.05 6.99 -40.41
CA VAL A 43 38.25 6.67 -39.62
C VAL A 43 38.87 7.95 -39.04
N CYS A 44 38.95 9.04 -39.81
CA CYS A 44 39.47 10.32 -39.32
C CYS A 44 38.60 10.93 -38.22
N VAL A 45 37.27 10.94 -38.39
CA VAL A 45 36.34 11.46 -37.38
C VAL A 45 36.40 10.62 -36.10
N ALA A 46 36.45 9.29 -36.22
CA ALA A 46 36.58 8.38 -35.09
C ALA A 46 37.94 8.54 -34.38
N ALA A 47 39.02 8.75 -35.13
CA ALA A 47 40.34 9.00 -34.57
C ALA A 47 40.39 10.34 -33.82
N LEU A 48 39.71 11.37 -34.30
CA LEU A 48 39.72 12.68 -33.63
C LEU A 48 38.79 12.74 -32.42
N THR A 49 37.68 12.00 -32.44
CA THR A 49 36.73 11.98 -31.34
C THR A 49 37.30 11.19 -30.16
N ARG A 50 37.72 11.86 -29.10
CA ARG A 50 38.03 11.21 -27.81
C ARG A 50 36.73 10.89 -27.10
N GLU A 51 36.67 9.69 -26.52
CA GLU A 51 35.70 9.41 -25.47
C GLU A 51 36.03 10.35 -24.29
N PRO A 52 35.05 11.10 -23.77
CA PRO A 52 35.25 11.86 -22.56
C PRO A 52 35.62 10.88 -21.46
N VAL A 53 36.70 11.17 -20.71
CA VAL A 53 37.01 10.41 -19.50
C VAL A 53 35.88 10.69 -18.53
N ILE A 54 34.98 9.74 -18.38
CA ILE A 54 33.89 9.84 -17.43
C ILE A 54 34.46 9.39 -16.09
N ASP A 55 34.83 10.33 -15.23
CA ASP A 55 35.33 10.04 -13.89
C ASP A 55 34.15 9.69 -12.98
N VAL A 56 33.46 8.58 -13.30
CA VAL A 56 32.27 8.12 -12.58
C VAL A 56 32.66 7.23 -11.41
N VAL A 57 32.05 7.50 -10.27
CA VAL A 57 32.03 6.57 -9.15
C VAL A 57 31.15 5.41 -9.54
N THR A 58 31.76 4.24 -9.70
CA THR A 58 31.03 3.04 -10.11
C THR A 58 30.25 2.49 -8.92
N SER A 59 29.14 1.77 -9.18
CA SER A 59 28.40 1.05 -8.13
C SER A 59 29.31 0.17 -7.27
N ALA A 60 30.34 -0.43 -7.87
CA ALA A 60 31.35 -1.25 -7.20
C ALA A 60 32.21 -0.49 -6.16
N ASP A 61 32.27 0.84 -6.22
CA ASP A 61 32.96 1.65 -5.20
C ASP A 61 32.12 1.83 -3.93
N PHE A 62 30.78 1.75 -4.02
CA PHE A 62 29.86 1.84 -2.89
C PHE A 62 29.80 0.54 -2.06
N ASP A 63 30.01 -0.60 -2.73
CA ASP A 63 30.01 -1.92 -2.10
C ASP A 63 31.25 -2.17 -1.22
N ARG A 64 32.30 -1.38 -1.40
CA ARG A 64 33.52 -1.47 -0.58
C ARG A 64 33.26 -0.86 0.81
N PRO A 65 33.84 -1.43 1.89
CA PRO A 65 33.66 -0.88 3.24
C PRO A 65 34.41 0.45 3.45
N VAL A 66 35.44 0.72 2.64
CA VAL A 66 36.33 1.88 2.75
C VAL A 66 36.44 2.57 1.40
N ALA A 67 36.44 3.90 1.40
CA ALA A 67 36.56 4.70 0.20
C ALA A 67 38.00 4.69 -0.35
N ASN A 68 38.17 4.41 -1.63
CA ASN A 68 39.49 4.38 -2.28
C ASN A 68 39.95 5.75 -2.80
N ARG A 69 38.99 6.67 -2.94
CA ARG A 69 39.19 8.04 -3.41
C ARG A 69 38.45 9.01 -2.50
N GLU A 70 38.94 10.23 -2.49
CA GLU A 70 38.28 11.37 -1.88
C GLU A 70 37.27 11.93 -2.88
N ILE A 71 36.05 12.19 -2.42
CA ILE A 71 34.98 12.76 -3.23
C ILE A 71 34.63 14.12 -2.62
N ARG A 72 34.80 15.17 -3.42
CA ARG A 72 34.42 16.55 -3.07
C ARG A 72 33.27 17.01 -3.95
N ALA A 73 32.34 17.74 -3.35
CA ALA A 73 31.30 18.43 -4.08
C ALA A 73 31.94 19.49 -5.00
N THR A 74 31.61 19.48 -6.29
CA THR A 74 32.11 20.51 -7.23
C THR A 74 31.16 21.71 -7.34
N PHE A 75 29.92 21.54 -6.91
CA PHE A 75 28.85 22.54 -6.90
C PHE A 75 28.01 22.40 -5.63
N TYR A 76 27.21 23.41 -5.33
CA TYR A 76 26.24 23.38 -4.24
C TYR A 76 25.10 22.42 -4.57
N PHE A 77 24.72 21.56 -3.63
CA PHE A 77 23.51 20.75 -3.75
C PHE A 77 22.91 20.41 -2.40
N GLU A 78 21.67 19.95 -2.43
CA GLU A 78 20.94 19.47 -1.26
C GLU A 78 20.87 17.96 -1.28
N SER A 79 21.18 17.33 -0.16
CA SER A 79 21.05 15.88 0.04
C SER A 79 20.12 15.60 1.22
N VAL A 80 19.58 14.38 1.29
CA VAL A 80 18.71 14.00 2.41
C VAL A 80 19.55 13.79 3.67
N ASP A 81 19.23 14.50 4.75
CA ASP A 81 19.74 14.22 6.09
C ASP A 81 19.02 13.00 6.67
N LEU A 82 19.68 11.84 6.68
CA LEU A 82 19.07 10.60 7.12
C LEU A 82 18.75 10.62 8.62
N ALA A 83 19.57 11.29 9.44
CA ALA A 83 19.37 11.32 10.89
C ALA A 83 18.17 12.22 11.24
N ARG A 84 18.14 13.45 10.71
CA ARG A 84 17.02 14.37 10.95
C ARG A 84 15.72 13.87 10.32
N THR A 85 15.79 13.25 9.15
CA THR A 85 14.62 12.62 8.53
C THR A 85 14.10 11.47 9.40
N GLN A 86 14.96 10.65 9.98
CA GLN A 86 14.53 9.59 10.89
C GLN A 86 13.93 10.16 12.18
N GLU A 87 14.53 11.19 12.78
CA GLU A 87 13.97 11.87 13.95
C GLU A 87 12.58 12.46 13.66
N ALA A 88 12.39 13.08 12.50
CA ALA A 88 11.09 13.59 12.06
C ALA A 88 10.06 12.45 11.90
N LYS A 89 10.47 11.32 11.32
CA LYS A 89 9.64 10.12 11.22
C LYS A 89 9.25 9.59 12.59
N ASP A 90 10.20 9.47 13.50
CA ASP A 90 9.96 8.96 14.85
C ASP A 90 9.01 9.89 15.64
N GLN A 91 9.12 11.21 15.45
CA GLN A 91 8.20 12.19 16.02
C GLN A 91 6.78 12.07 15.47
N GLU A 92 6.60 11.85 14.17
CA GLU A 92 5.26 11.61 13.61
C GLU A 92 4.69 10.25 14.02
N ILE A 93 5.52 9.20 14.05
CA ILE A 93 5.13 7.86 14.56
C ILE A 93 4.63 7.97 16.00
N ALA A 94 5.29 8.75 16.84
CA ALA A 94 4.91 8.94 18.24
C ALA A 94 3.57 9.65 18.43
N LYS A 95 3.08 10.39 17.42
CA LYS A 95 1.76 11.04 17.44
C LYS A 95 0.64 10.09 17.02
N VAL A 96 0.95 8.94 16.43
CA VAL A 96 -0.06 7.98 15.96
C VAL A 96 -0.70 7.30 17.17
N PRO A 97 -2.04 7.41 17.35
CA PRO A 97 -2.73 6.74 18.44
C PRO A 97 -2.69 5.22 18.29
N ASN A 98 -2.85 4.51 19.40
CA ASN A 98 -2.93 3.05 19.36
C ASN A 98 -4.33 2.61 18.91
N TYR A 99 -4.36 1.64 17.99
CA TYR A 99 -5.59 1.11 17.43
C TYR A 99 -6.06 -0.07 18.27
N TYR A 100 -7.35 -0.10 18.56
CA TYR A 100 -8.02 -1.18 19.27
C TYR A 100 -9.16 -1.73 18.43
N ARG A 101 -9.47 -3.00 18.65
CA ARG A 101 -10.58 -3.69 18.01
C ARG A 101 -11.34 -4.51 19.04
N ILE A 102 -12.59 -4.81 18.71
CA ILE A 102 -13.43 -5.69 19.51
C ILE A 102 -13.01 -7.13 19.25
N ASN A 103 -12.76 -7.88 20.32
CA ASN A 103 -12.45 -9.29 20.21
C ASN A 103 -13.72 -10.08 19.87
N GLN A 104 -13.92 -10.29 18.56
CA GLN A 104 -15.07 -11.01 18.02
C GLN A 104 -15.26 -12.41 18.62
N SER A 105 -14.19 -13.09 19.02
CA SER A 105 -14.33 -14.42 19.64
C SER A 105 -14.95 -14.35 21.03
N ILE A 106 -14.55 -13.37 21.85
CA ILE A 106 -15.12 -13.14 23.18
C ILE A 106 -16.57 -12.68 23.03
N PHE A 107 -16.82 -11.73 22.14
CA PHE A 107 -18.16 -11.24 21.82
C PHE A 107 -19.12 -12.40 21.49
N GLN A 108 -18.79 -13.22 20.49
CA GLN A 108 -19.62 -14.37 20.09
C GLN A 108 -19.78 -15.40 21.20
N GLN A 109 -18.72 -15.64 21.98
CA GLN A 109 -18.77 -16.54 23.13
C GLN A 109 -19.77 -16.05 24.18
N GLN A 110 -19.75 -14.77 24.55
CA GLN A 110 -20.67 -14.24 25.57
C GLN A 110 -22.12 -14.25 25.09
N ILE A 111 -22.37 -13.91 23.82
CA ILE A 111 -23.72 -14.00 23.23
C ILE A 111 -24.22 -15.45 23.22
N ALA A 112 -23.35 -16.41 22.85
CA ALA A 112 -23.70 -17.83 22.89
C ALA A 112 -23.98 -18.33 24.32
N LEU A 113 -23.19 -17.90 25.30
CA LEU A 113 -23.42 -18.22 26.72
C LEU A 113 -24.76 -17.67 27.21
N LEU A 114 -25.10 -16.42 26.87
CA LEU A 114 -26.38 -15.82 27.22
C LEU A 114 -27.55 -16.60 26.61
N ARG A 115 -27.47 -16.92 25.31
CA ARG A 115 -28.50 -17.71 24.62
C ARG A 115 -28.66 -19.09 25.24
N GLY A 116 -27.57 -19.77 25.59
CA GLY A 116 -27.62 -21.06 26.29
C GLY A 116 -28.26 -20.95 27.67
N LYS A 117 -28.02 -19.86 28.42
CA LYS A 117 -28.72 -19.59 29.69
C LYS A 117 -30.22 -19.37 29.48
N ILE A 118 -30.61 -18.62 28.44
CA ILE A 118 -32.01 -18.38 28.09
C ILE A 118 -32.69 -19.70 27.71
N GLU A 119 -32.10 -20.50 26.81
CA GLU A 119 -32.64 -21.81 26.40
C GLU A 119 -32.83 -22.75 27.60
N LYS A 120 -31.90 -22.73 28.56
CA LYS A 120 -32.03 -23.50 29.79
C LYS A 120 -33.22 -23.05 30.65
N ILE A 121 -33.47 -21.74 30.76
CA ILE A 121 -34.67 -21.20 31.44
C ILE A 121 -35.93 -21.62 30.68
N GLU A 122 -35.92 -21.54 29.35
CA GLU A 122 -37.05 -21.94 28.52
C GLU A 122 -37.38 -23.43 28.66
N GLY A 123 -36.37 -24.29 28.81
CA GLY A 123 -36.54 -25.71 29.08
C GLY A 123 -37.32 -26.03 30.35
N GLU A 124 -37.25 -25.17 31.37
CA GLU A 124 -37.98 -25.36 32.65
C GLU A 124 -39.44 -24.88 32.59
N ARG A 125 -39.87 -24.21 31.51
CA ARG A 125 -41.24 -23.68 31.40
C ARG A 125 -42.31 -24.76 31.50
N LEU A 126 -42.05 -25.97 30.98
CA LEU A 126 -42.97 -27.11 31.09
C LEU A 126 -43.12 -27.58 32.54
N GLY A 127 -42.02 -27.68 33.27
CA GLY A 127 -42.02 -28.09 34.68
C GLY A 127 -42.74 -27.09 35.57
N VAL A 128 -42.48 -25.80 35.35
CA VAL A 128 -43.17 -24.70 36.05
C VAL A 128 -44.66 -24.69 35.72
N SER A 129 -45.03 -24.89 34.46
CA SER A 129 -46.44 -24.94 34.04
C SER A 129 -47.20 -26.05 34.76
N ALA A 130 -46.62 -27.25 34.85
CA ALA A 130 -47.20 -28.35 35.60
C ALA A 130 -47.34 -28.04 37.10
N ALA A 131 -46.33 -27.40 37.71
CA ALA A 131 -46.38 -26.99 39.11
C ALA A 131 -47.46 -25.93 39.38
N ILE A 132 -47.63 -24.95 38.47
CA ILE A 132 -48.68 -23.93 38.55
C ILE A 132 -50.06 -24.56 38.46
N LEU A 133 -50.30 -25.42 37.45
CA LEU A 133 -51.61 -26.06 37.26
C LEU A 133 -52.00 -26.88 38.50
N LYS A 134 -51.07 -27.68 39.04
CA LYS A 134 -51.26 -28.44 40.27
C LYS A 134 -51.58 -27.53 41.47
N ALA A 135 -50.90 -26.39 41.59
CA ALA A 135 -51.15 -25.43 42.67
C ALA A 135 -52.51 -24.73 42.52
N LEU A 136 -52.95 -24.44 41.30
CA LEU A 136 -54.25 -23.84 41.03
C LEU A 136 -55.40 -24.82 41.31
N GLU A 137 -55.24 -26.10 40.98
CA GLU A 137 -56.20 -27.16 41.35
C GLU A 137 -56.33 -27.33 42.87
N ALA A 138 -55.20 -27.25 43.59
CA ALA A 138 -55.17 -27.35 45.05
C ALA A 138 -55.57 -26.04 45.78
N SER A 139 -55.83 -24.95 45.03
CA SER A 139 -56.12 -23.65 45.62
C SER A 139 -57.57 -23.49 46.07
N VAL A 140 -57.80 -22.59 47.02
CA VAL A 140 -59.13 -22.28 47.58
C VAL A 140 -59.64 -20.92 47.09
N LYS A 141 -60.96 -20.72 47.17
CA LYS A 141 -61.65 -19.51 46.66
C LYS A 141 -61.13 -18.19 47.26
N SER A 142 -60.67 -18.21 48.51
CA SER A 142 -60.13 -17.03 49.19
C SER A 142 -58.75 -16.58 48.69
N GLN A 143 -58.04 -17.42 47.93
CA GLN A 143 -56.70 -17.09 47.43
C GLN A 143 -56.78 -16.45 46.03
N PRO A 144 -56.21 -15.25 45.82
CA PRO A 144 -56.14 -14.66 44.49
C PRO A 144 -55.23 -15.49 43.56
N VAL A 145 -55.58 -15.58 42.27
CA VAL A 145 -54.86 -16.40 41.27
C VAL A 145 -53.38 -16.05 41.25
N ASP A 146 -53.07 -14.75 41.17
CA ASP A 146 -51.69 -14.25 41.07
C ASP A 146 -50.83 -14.67 42.27
N ALA A 147 -51.40 -14.71 43.48
CA ALA A 147 -50.66 -15.14 44.67
C ALA A 147 -50.39 -16.64 44.67
N VAL A 148 -51.32 -17.46 44.16
CA VAL A 148 -51.12 -18.91 44.02
C VAL A 148 -50.03 -19.19 43.00
N VAL A 149 -50.07 -18.51 41.85
CA VAL A 149 -49.04 -18.63 40.80
C VAL A 149 -47.68 -18.18 41.31
N ALA A 150 -47.59 -16.99 41.91
CA ALA A 150 -46.33 -16.47 42.44
C ALA A 150 -45.72 -17.41 43.49
N LYS A 151 -46.54 -17.99 44.37
CA LYS A 151 -46.09 -18.97 45.36
C LYS A 151 -45.59 -20.26 44.71
N ALA A 152 -46.30 -20.77 43.70
CA ALA A 152 -45.92 -21.99 43.00
C ALA A 152 -44.60 -21.81 42.23
N VAL A 153 -44.45 -20.70 41.50
CA VAL A 153 -43.22 -20.38 40.77
C VAL A 153 -42.06 -20.17 41.73
N SER A 154 -42.24 -19.39 42.80
CA SER A 154 -41.19 -19.16 43.80
C SER A 154 -40.72 -20.45 44.47
N ALA A 155 -41.66 -21.35 44.83
CA ALA A 155 -41.31 -22.66 45.38
C ALA A 155 -40.54 -23.54 44.39
N TYR A 156 -40.93 -23.52 43.11
CA TYR A 156 -40.23 -24.24 42.06
C TYR A 156 -38.80 -23.72 41.85
N VAL A 157 -38.65 -22.39 41.76
CA VAL A 157 -37.34 -21.73 41.60
C VAL A 157 -36.43 -21.94 42.80
N ALA A 158 -36.98 -21.95 44.02
CA ALA A 158 -36.20 -22.31 45.21
C ALA A 158 -35.57 -23.70 45.05
N GLY A 159 -36.35 -24.69 44.58
CA GLY A 159 -35.85 -26.04 44.29
C GLY A 159 -34.82 -26.08 43.15
N LEU A 160 -34.96 -25.24 42.12
CA LEU A 160 -33.93 -25.11 41.08
C LEU A 160 -32.61 -24.57 41.64
N LYS A 161 -32.66 -23.54 42.49
CA LYS A 161 -31.46 -22.91 43.07
C LYS A 161 -30.70 -23.80 44.06
N GLU A 162 -31.29 -24.88 44.54
CA GLU A 162 -30.58 -25.92 45.30
C GLU A 162 -29.62 -26.74 44.43
N GLN A 163 -29.81 -26.74 43.11
CA GLN A 163 -28.95 -27.45 42.16
C GLN A 163 -27.74 -26.58 41.76
N GLU A 164 -26.56 -27.19 41.72
CA GLU A 164 -25.29 -26.50 41.38
C GLU A 164 -25.36 -25.78 40.02
N ALA A 165 -26.01 -26.41 39.03
CA ALA A 165 -26.12 -25.87 37.68
C ALA A 165 -26.96 -24.57 37.57
N TRP A 166 -27.62 -24.13 38.65
CA TRP A 166 -28.44 -22.92 38.71
C TRP A 166 -27.83 -21.83 39.62
N GLN A 167 -26.67 -22.07 40.21
CA GLN A 167 -26.02 -21.08 41.08
C GLN A 167 -25.63 -19.81 40.31
N GLU A 168 -25.17 -19.94 39.06
CA GLU A 168 -24.77 -18.84 38.17
C GLU A 168 -25.94 -18.06 37.52
N PHE A 169 -27.19 -18.45 37.82
CA PHE A 169 -28.39 -17.74 37.38
C PHE A 169 -28.76 -16.62 38.36
N PRO A 170 -29.63 -15.67 37.97
CA PRO A 170 -30.08 -14.59 38.84
C PRO A 170 -30.62 -15.05 40.21
N GLU A 171 -30.84 -14.07 41.10
CA GLU A 171 -31.51 -14.29 42.38
C GLU A 171 -32.91 -14.91 42.20
N GLN A 172 -33.41 -15.56 43.25
CA GLN A 172 -34.64 -16.37 43.18
C GLN A 172 -35.86 -15.59 42.69
N ASP A 173 -35.99 -14.34 43.10
CA ASP A 173 -37.08 -13.44 42.72
C ASP A 173 -37.03 -13.04 41.24
N LEU A 174 -35.85 -12.72 40.73
CA LEU A 174 -35.62 -12.39 39.33
C LEU A 174 -35.77 -13.63 38.45
N LEU A 175 -35.25 -14.78 38.86
CA LEU A 175 -35.46 -16.03 38.13
C LEU A 175 -36.94 -16.46 38.14
N ALA A 176 -37.67 -16.22 39.22
CA ALA A 176 -39.12 -16.42 39.26
C ALA A 176 -39.84 -15.51 38.27
N LEU A 177 -39.37 -14.28 38.04
CA LEU A 177 -39.93 -13.40 37.02
C LEU A 177 -39.80 -13.99 35.61
N TRP A 178 -38.64 -14.57 35.29
CA TRP A 178 -38.40 -15.27 34.00
C TRP A 178 -39.33 -16.46 33.79
N LEU A 179 -39.72 -17.14 34.86
CA LEU A 179 -40.56 -18.35 34.81
C LEU A 179 -42.03 -18.06 35.12
N THR A 180 -42.44 -16.81 35.27
CA THR A 180 -43.84 -16.45 35.52
C THR A 180 -44.59 -16.30 34.19
N PRO A 181 -45.68 -17.05 33.94
CA PRO A 181 -46.47 -16.92 32.73
C PRO A 181 -47.27 -15.62 32.68
N ASP A 182 -47.80 -15.30 31.51
CA ASP A 182 -48.67 -14.16 31.31
C ASP A 182 -50.03 -14.35 31.99
N ALA A 183 -50.50 -13.31 32.69
CA ALA A 183 -51.79 -13.34 33.38
C ALA A 183 -52.97 -13.65 32.44
N SER A 184 -52.88 -13.26 31.17
CA SER A 184 -53.89 -13.56 30.15
C SER A 184 -53.92 -15.02 29.71
N GLY A 185 -52.83 -15.77 29.96
CA GLY A 185 -52.73 -17.20 29.64
C GLY A 185 -53.08 -18.12 30.81
N LEU A 186 -53.48 -17.57 31.96
CA LEU A 186 -53.83 -18.39 33.13
C LEU A 186 -55.24 -18.99 33.00
N PRO A 187 -55.44 -20.27 33.35
CA PRO A 187 -56.74 -20.90 33.28
C PRO A 187 -57.72 -20.32 34.31
N THR A 188 -59.00 -20.24 33.94
CA THR A 188 -60.05 -19.78 34.86
C THR A 188 -60.40 -20.89 35.86
N ARG A 189 -60.33 -20.56 37.15
CA ARG A 189 -60.72 -21.48 38.25
C ARG A 189 -62.23 -21.45 38.46
N VAL A 190 -62.86 -22.62 38.47
CA VAL A 190 -64.28 -22.79 38.85
C VAL A 190 -64.34 -23.64 40.12
N PHE A 191 -64.94 -23.10 41.17
CA PHE A 191 -65.10 -23.81 42.44
C PHE A 191 -66.44 -24.52 42.45
N VAL A 192 -66.43 -25.85 42.53
CA VAL A 192 -67.63 -26.68 42.66
C VAL A 192 -67.76 -27.05 44.14
N GLN A 193 -68.85 -26.64 44.79
CA GLN A 193 -69.22 -27.16 46.11
C GLN A 193 -69.87 -28.53 45.92
N ASP A 194 -69.36 -29.56 46.59
CA ASP A 194 -70.03 -30.86 46.64
C ASP A 194 -71.35 -30.69 47.40
N GLN A 195 -72.47 -30.94 46.72
CA GLN A 195 -73.83 -30.63 47.18
C GLN A 195 -74.34 -31.50 48.36
N ASN A 196 -73.46 -32.24 49.06
CA ASN A 196 -73.86 -33.21 50.08
C ASN A 196 -73.58 -32.80 51.53
N ASP A 197 -72.96 -31.63 51.78
CA ASP A 197 -72.71 -31.15 53.14
C ASP A 197 -73.29 -29.73 53.34
N GLU A 198 -74.54 -29.66 53.83
CA GLU A 198 -75.22 -28.39 54.15
C GLU A 198 -74.68 -27.68 55.41
N ASP A 199 -73.70 -28.26 56.12
CA ASP A 199 -73.20 -27.70 57.40
C ASP A 199 -71.67 -27.80 57.60
N SER A 200 -70.89 -27.93 56.53
CA SER A 200 -69.42 -28.02 56.65
C SER A 200 -68.73 -26.84 55.96
N ASP A 201 -67.90 -26.13 56.71
CA ASP A 201 -66.85 -25.17 56.26
C ASP A 201 -65.76 -25.87 55.39
N ALA A 202 -66.12 -26.95 54.67
CA ALA A 202 -65.21 -27.72 53.85
C ALA A 202 -64.70 -26.88 52.67
N PRO A 203 -63.39 -26.86 52.42
CA PRO A 203 -62.80 -26.04 51.35
C PRO A 203 -63.25 -26.58 49.99
N ALA A 204 -64.04 -25.78 49.26
CA ALA A 204 -64.41 -26.09 47.88
C ALA A 204 -63.16 -26.23 47.00
N THR A 205 -62.97 -27.41 46.41
CA THR A 205 -61.82 -27.71 45.55
C THR A 205 -61.98 -27.05 44.19
N ALA A 206 -60.92 -26.39 43.69
CA ALA A 206 -60.95 -25.76 42.37
C ALA A 206 -60.94 -26.83 41.27
N ARG A 207 -61.84 -26.72 40.30
CA ARG A 207 -61.72 -27.40 39.00
C ARG A 207 -61.33 -26.37 37.95
N LEU A 208 -60.28 -26.67 37.19
CA LEU A 208 -59.85 -25.82 36.07
C LEU A 208 -60.77 -26.04 34.88
N PHE A 209 -61.25 -24.97 34.24
CA PHE A 209 -62.03 -25.11 33.02
C PHE A 209 -61.07 -25.51 31.89
N ALA A 210 -61.14 -26.79 31.49
CA ALA A 210 -60.29 -27.40 30.48
C ALA A 210 -60.67 -26.92 29.08
N SER A 211 -60.16 -25.77 28.69
CA SER A 211 -59.87 -25.49 27.27
C SER A 211 -58.40 -25.07 27.19
N GLU A 212 -57.56 -26.09 27.01
CA GLU A 212 -56.20 -26.08 26.44
C GLU A 212 -55.66 -24.68 26.11
N SER A 213 -55.02 -24.04 27.07
CA SER A 213 -54.07 -22.99 26.75
C SER A 213 -52.77 -23.36 27.40
N ASP A 214 -51.80 -23.71 26.56
CA ASP A 214 -50.40 -23.69 26.97
C ASP A 214 -50.12 -22.32 27.58
N LEU A 215 -49.56 -22.31 28.79
CA LEU A 215 -49.22 -21.07 29.46
C LEU A 215 -48.27 -20.27 28.55
N SER A 216 -48.60 -19.02 28.29
CA SER A 216 -47.76 -18.13 27.48
C SER A 216 -46.72 -17.42 28.33
N PHE A 217 -45.52 -17.24 27.79
CA PHE A 217 -44.38 -16.63 28.48
C PHE A 217 -43.83 -15.43 27.69
N LYS A 218 -44.71 -14.64 27.07
CA LYS A 218 -44.31 -13.54 26.17
C LYS A 218 -43.42 -12.51 26.86
N LYS A 219 -43.65 -12.26 28.15
CA LYS A 219 -42.76 -11.40 28.96
C LYS A 219 -41.36 -11.96 29.09
N SER A 220 -41.22 -13.27 29.26
CA SER A 220 -39.91 -13.92 29.31
C SER A 220 -39.22 -13.86 27.95
N ASP A 221 -39.96 -14.04 26.86
CA ASP A 221 -39.41 -13.93 25.50
C ASP A 221 -38.91 -12.49 25.24
N LEU A 222 -39.67 -11.49 25.68
CA LEU A 222 -39.27 -10.09 25.60
C LEU A 222 -38.04 -9.78 26.47
N MET A 223 -37.95 -10.34 27.68
CA MET A 223 -36.74 -10.23 28.50
C MET A 223 -35.53 -10.88 27.83
N ALA A 224 -35.71 -12.01 27.14
CA ALA A 224 -34.66 -12.69 26.37
C ALA A 224 -34.13 -11.80 25.25
N GLU A 225 -35.03 -11.22 24.44
CA GLU A 225 -34.67 -10.29 23.37
C GLU A 225 -33.92 -9.07 23.91
N LEU A 226 -34.45 -8.42 24.95
CA LEU A 226 -33.81 -7.27 25.57
C LEU A 226 -32.44 -7.59 26.17
N ALA A 227 -32.27 -8.75 26.81
CA ALA A 227 -31.01 -9.17 27.37
C ALA A 227 -29.94 -9.39 26.28
N VAL A 228 -30.32 -10.06 25.18
CA VAL A 228 -29.42 -10.31 24.04
C VAL A 228 -29.02 -9.00 23.38
N ASP A 229 -29.98 -8.16 23.04
CA ASP A 229 -29.69 -6.89 22.36
C ASP A 229 -28.88 -5.94 23.24
N GLY A 230 -29.17 -5.90 24.55
CA GLY A 230 -28.44 -5.08 25.50
C GLY A 230 -26.99 -5.51 25.64
N LEU A 231 -26.73 -6.81 25.74
CA LEU A 231 -25.37 -7.34 25.80
C LEU A 231 -24.62 -7.10 24.49
N GLU A 232 -25.27 -7.34 23.35
CA GLU A 232 -24.72 -7.12 22.02
C GLU A 232 -24.29 -5.66 21.83
N GLN A 233 -25.18 -4.70 22.14
CA GLN A 233 -24.90 -3.28 22.00
C GLN A 233 -23.70 -2.83 22.84
N ILE A 234 -23.57 -3.35 24.05
CA ILE A 234 -22.53 -2.92 25.00
C ILE A 234 -21.17 -3.51 24.63
N LEU A 235 -21.12 -4.80 24.29
CA LEU A 235 -19.87 -5.41 23.81
C LEU A 235 -19.46 -4.82 22.45
N MET A 236 -20.41 -4.50 21.56
CA MET A 236 -20.12 -3.79 20.30
C MET A 236 -19.60 -2.36 20.49
N THR A 237 -19.80 -1.76 21.67
CA THR A 237 -19.20 -0.47 22.01
C THR A 237 -17.72 -0.62 22.39
N GLY A 238 -17.35 -1.78 22.94
CA GLY A 238 -16.04 -2.12 23.48
C GLY A 238 -15.97 -1.89 25.00
N VAL A 239 -15.56 -2.92 25.74
CA VAL A 239 -15.37 -2.91 27.19
C VAL A 239 -13.89 -3.10 27.51
N ARG A 240 -13.30 -2.15 28.22
CA ARG A 240 -11.88 -2.23 28.63
C ARG A 240 -11.71 -3.09 29.87
N ALA A 241 -10.49 -3.56 30.10
CA ALA A 241 -10.13 -4.21 31.35
C ALA A 241 -10.25 -3.25 32.55
N GLY A 242 -10.67 -3.77 33.69
CA GLY A 242 -10.64 -3.05 34.97
C GLY A 242 -9.20 -2.81 35.45
N GLY A 243 -9.02 -1.84 36.34
CA GLY A 243 -7.71 -1.59 36.98
C GLY A 243 -6.70 -0.87 36.08
N LEU A 244 -7.12 0.22 35.44
CA LEU A 244 -6.27 0.98 34.53
C LEU A 244 -5.18 1.77 35.28
N LEU A 245 -3.92 1.62 34.86
CA LEU A 245 -2.83 2.44 35.37
C LEU A 245 -3.04 3.89 34.95
N THR A 246 -2.82 4.85 35.87
CA THR A 246 -3.04 6.29 35.61
C THR A 246 -2.31 6.80 34.36
N ALA A 247 -1.11 6.25 34.08
CA ALA A 247 -0.34 6.59 32.88
C ALA A 247 -1.01 6.18 31.56
N LYS A 248 -1.82 5.12 31.56
CA LYS A 248 -2.56 4.64 30.36
C LYS A 248 -3.94 5.30 30.21
N ALA A 249 -4.43 6.01 31.23
CA ALA A 249 -5.79 6.57 31.22
C ALA A 249 -5.95 7.70 30.19
N ALA A 250 -4.93 8.55 30.08
CA ALA A 250 -4.92 9.67 29.15
C ALA A 250 -4.42 9.29 27.75
N GLU A 251 -4.25 7.99 27.47
CA GLU A 251 -3.75 7.53 26.17
C GLU A 251 -4.84 7.69 25.10
N HIS A 252 -4.50 8.38 24.01
CA HIS A 252 -5.38 8.54 22.85
C HIS A 252 -5.42 7.23 22.06
N ILE A 253 -6.63 6.74 21.81
CA ILE A 253 -6.87 5.47 21.14
C ILE A 253 -7.90 5.61 20.02
N VAL A 254 -7.80 4.75 19.03
CA VAL A 254 -8.79 4.64 17.96
C VAL A 254 -9.40 3.25 18.01
N ILE A 255 -10.72 3.16 18.23
CA ILE A 255 -11.44 1.89 18.20
C ILE A 255 -11.99 1.67 16.78
N VAL A 256 -11.56 0.57 16.15
CA VAL A 256 -12.02 0.13 14.84
C VAL A 256 -13.14 -0.90 15.02
N ARG A 257 -14.32 -0.59 14.50
CA ARG A 257 -15.48 -1.50 14.55
C ARG A 257 -15.71 -2.15 13.19
N THR A 258 -15.91 -3.47 13.20
CA THR A 258 -16.07 -4.25 11.96
C THR A 258 -17.48 -4.14 11.37
N GLN A 259 -18.50 -3.83 12.19
CA GLN A 259 -19.89 -3.69 11.78
C GLN A 259 -20.56 -2.59 12.59
N ALA A 260 -21.27 -1.68 11.92
CA ALA A 260 -22.11 -0.68 12.56
C ALA A 260 -23.51 -1.27 12.75
N VAL A 261 -23.87 -1.55 14.01
CA VAL A 261 -25.27 -1.71 14.39
C VAL A 261 -25.78 -0.28 14.63
N ASP A 262 -26.54 0.24 13.67
CA ASP A 262 -27.26 1.53 13.73
C ASP A 262 -26.43 2.82 13.96
N ASP A 263 -25.27 2.91 13.30
CA ASP A 263 -24.50 4.16 13.05
C ASP A 263 -23.65 4.76 14.19
N PRO A 264 -22.69 4.02 14.77
CA PRO A 264 -21.43 4.62 15.20
C PRO A 264 -20.45 4.65 14.03
N ALA A 265 -19.74 5.78 13.85
CA ALA A 265 -18.65 5.89 12.89
C ALA A 265 -17.70 4.68 12.99
N SER A 266 -17.27 4.15 11.83
CA SER A 266 -16.42 2.94 11.73
C SER A 266 -15.13 3.02 12.55
N THR A 267 -14.69 4.24 12.83
CA THR A 267 -13.63 4.56 13.77
C THR A 267 -14.09 5.63 14.75
N THR A 268 -13.86 5.42 16.04
CA THR A 268 -14.07 6.44 17.07
C THR A 268 -12.74 6.76 17.74
N ASP A 269 -12.41 8.05 17.79
CA ASP A 269 -11.25 8.59 18.47
C ASP A 269 -11.67 9.07 19.87
N LEU A 270 -11.01 8.54 20.89
CA LEU A 270 -11.31 8.76 22.30
C LEU A 270 -10.10 8.44 23.17
N THR A 271 -10.15 8.84 24.44
CA THR A 271 -9.14 8.44 25.43
C THR A 271 -9.49 7.08 26.03
N LEU A 272 -8.49 6.27 26.37
CA LEU A 272 -8.75 4.92 26.90
C LEU A 272 -9.61 4.93 28.18
N GLN A 273 -9.56 6.00 28.98
CA GLN A 273 -10.42 6.17 30.15
C GLN A 273 -11.91 6.33 29.83
N GLU A 274 -12.25 6.89 28.67
CA GLU A 274 -13.64 7.07 28.23
C GLU A 274 -14.29 5.75 27.80
N VAL A 275 -13.49 4.72 27.50
CA VAL A 275 -14.01 3.36 27.30
C VAL A 275 -14.58 2.83 28.62
N PRO A 276 -15.82 2.31 28.64
CA PRO A 276 -16.39 1.75 29.85
C PRO A 276 -15.63 0.50 30.30
N ASP A 277 -15.35 0.41 31.60
CA ASP A 277 -15.00 -0.86 32.25
C ASP A 277 -16.26 -1.70 32.49
N PRO A 278 -16.16 -2.97 32.93
CA PRO A 278 -17.33 -3.83 33.09
C PRO A 278 -18.42 -3.23 33.98
N GLU A 279 -18.05 -2.56 35.07
CA GLU A 279 -19.00 -1.92 35.98
C GLU A 279 -19.73 -0.75 35.30
N THR A 280 -19.00 0.14 34.64
CA THR A 280 -19.57 1.27 33.89
C THR A 280 -20.39 0.79 32.70
N ALA A 281 -19.95 -0.29 32.03
CA ALA A 281 -20.63 -0.92 30.92
C ALA A 281 -21.99 -1.48 31.33
N VAL A 282 -22.09 -2.14 32.50
CA VAL A 282 -23.37 -2.59 33.07
C VAL A 282 -24.30 -1.40 33.38
N VAL A 283 -23.78 -0.29 33.91
CA VAL A 283 -24.59 0.93 34.12
C VAL A 283 -25.08 1.52 32.80
N ASN A 284 -24.25 1.53 31.76
CA ASN A 284 -24.63 1.99 30.43
C ASN A 284 -25.66 1.05 29.78
N MET A 285 -25.50 -0.27 29.95
CA MET A 285 -26.48 -1.27 29.53
C MET A 285 -27.83 -1.01 30.16
N ASN A 286 -27.84 -0.78 31.47
CA ASN A 286 -29.06 -0.47 32.21
C ASN A 286 -29.75 0.79 31.65
N LYS A 287 -29.01 1.88 31.43
CA LYS A 287 -29.55 3.11 30.83
C LYS A 287 -30.11 2.86 29.43
N TRP A 288 -29.42 2.07 28.62
CA TRP A 288 -29.87 1.73 27.27
C TRP A 288 -31.16 0.90 27.31
N LEU A 289 -31.25 -0.10 28.18
CA LEU A 289 -32.45 -0.91 28.37
C LEU A 289 -33.64 -0.06 28.83
N VAL A 290 -33.46 0.89 29.76
CA VAL A 290 -34.50 1.87 30.14
C VAL A 290 -34.97 2.64 28.91
N GLY A 291 -34.04 3.14 28.11
CA GLY A 291 -34.33 3.91 26.90
C GLY A 291 -35.08 3.09 25.85
N LYS A 292 -34.72 1.82 25.65
CA LYS A 292 -35.40 0.90 24.72
C LYS A 292 -36.78 0.44 25.23
N ALA A 293 -36.97 0.33 26.54
CA ALA A 293 -38.24 -0.04 27.14
C ALA A 293 -39.28 1.12 27.12
N GLN A 294 -38.83 2.38 27.16
CA GLN A 294 -39.71 3.55 27.27
C GLN A 294 -40.71 3.73 26.10
N PRO A 295 -40.35 3.54 24.81
CA PRO A 295 -41.29 3.61 23.69
C PRO A 295 -42.43 2.58 23.78
N SER A 296 -42.13 1.37 24.26
CA SER A 296 -43.08 0.26 24.38
C SER A 296 -44.13 0.46 25.50
N THR A 297 -43.91 1.43 26.40
CA THR A 297 -44.84 1.74 27.50
C THR A 297 -46.05 2.58 27.07
N ARG A 298 -46.04 3.18 25.86
CA ARG A 298 -47.15 4.01 25.35
C ARG A 298 -48.44 3.22 25.12
N GLU A 299 -48.37 1.89 25.08
CA GLU A 299 -49.51 0.99 24.83
C GLU A 299 -50.23 0.51 26.11
N GLY A 300 -50.09 1.19 27.25
CA GLY A 300 -50.99 1.00 28.41
C GLY A 300 -50.59 -0.07 29.42
N SER A 301 -49.32 -0.47 29.45
CA SER A 301 -48.75 -1.33 30.50
C SER A 301 -48.29 -0.52 31.71
N SER A 302 -48.48 -1.04 32.93
CA SER A 302 -48.07 -0.36 34.17
C SER A 302 -46.56 -0.17 34.23
N VAL A 303 -46.10 1.02 34.62
CA VAL A 303 -44.66 1.40 34.71
C VAL A 303 -43.85 0.38 35.53
N ASP A 304 -44.41 -0.10 36.64
CA ASP A 304 -43.79 -1.10 37.53
C ASP A 304 -43.47 -2.43 36.83
N ARG A 305 -44.20 -2.77 35.77
CA ARG A 305 -44.00 -4.02 35.02
C ARG A 305 -42.76 -3.97 34.16
N TRP A 306 -42.45 -2.82 33.57
CA TRP A 306 -41.27 -2.64 32.72
C TRP A 306 -39.97 -2.60 33.51
N ALA A 307 -39.99 -1.91 34.65
CA ALA A 307 -38.83 -1.89 35.56
C ALA A 307 -38.38 -3.31 35.92
N ARG A 308 -39.32 -4.21 36.21
CA ARG A 308 -39.02 -5.62 36.49
C ARG A 308 -38.50 -6.38 35.29
N ILE A 309 -39.10 -6.21 34.10
CA ILE A 309 -38.63 -6.85 32.85
C ILE A 309 -37.18 -6.46 32.55
N GLN A 310 -36.87 -5.17 32.68
CA GLN A 310 -35.52 -4.64 32.52
C GLN A 310 -34.56 -5.22 33.56
N GLU A 311 -34.95 -5.26 34.84
CA GLU A 311 -34.13 -5.82 35.92
C GLU A 311 -33.84 -7.31 35.71
N GLY A 312 -34.83 -8.08 35.27
CA GLY A 312 -34.67 -9.49 34.91
C GLY A 312 -33.71 -9.69 33.74
N ALA A 313 -33.85 -8.89 32.67
CA ALA A 313 -32.93 -8.90 31.53
C ALA A 313 -31.50 -8.53 31.93
N LEU A 314 -31.34 -7.44 32.69
CA LEU A 314 -30.06 -6.94 33.18
C LEU A 314 -29.37 -7.97 34.06
N ALA A 315 -30.08 -8.61 35.00
CA ALA A 315 -29.48 -9.58 35.92
C ALA A 315 -28.92 -10.81 35.22
N LEU A 316 -29.50 -11.22 34.08
CA LEU A 316 -28.98 -12.35 33.30
C LEU A 316 -27.80 -11.94 32.41
N ALA A 317 -27.84 -10.74 31.83
CA ALA A 317 -26.82 -10.24 30.91
C ALA A 317 -25.59 -9.63 31.61
N ALA A 318 -25.76 -8.94 32.75
CA ALA A 318 -24.70 -8.19 33.43
C ALA A 318 -23.45 -9.02 33.79
N PRO A 319 -23.57 -10.27 34.29
CA PRO A 319 -22.39 -11.10 34.57
C PRO A 319 -21.56 -11.47 33.33
N LEU A 320 -22.12 -11.34 32.13
CA LEU A 320 -21.48 -11.66 30.86
C LEU A 320 -20.82 -10.43 30.21
N VAL A 321 -20.94 -9.26 30.81
CA VAL A 321 -20.21 -8.05 30.42
C VAL A 321 -18.76 -8.21 30.85
N VAL A 322 -17.92 -8.65 29.93
CA VAL A 322 -16.49 -8.88 30.15
C VAL A 322 -15.64 -7.96 29.28
N PRO A 323 -14.38 -7.70 29.66
CA PRO A 323 -13.45 -6.98 28.79
C PRO A 323 -13.26 -7.70 27.46
N ASP A 324 -13.54 -7.01 26.37
CA ASP A 324 -13.43 -7.52 25.00
C ASP A 324 -12.62 -6.61 24.08
N LEU A 325 -12.20 -5.43 24.56
CA LEU A 325 -11.34 -4.53 23.82
C LEU A 325 -9.90 -5.05 23.78
N GLN A 326 -9.36 -5.24 22.57
CA GLN A 326 -8.01 -5.74 22.34
C GLN A 326 -7.22 -4.78 21.45
N GLU A 327 -5.95 -4.56 21.76
CA GLU A 327 -5.04 -3.80 20.90
C GLU A 327 -4.86 -4.49 19.54
N ASP A 328 -5.04 -3.73 18.46
CA ASP A 328 -4.75 -4.16 17.10
C ASP A 328 -3.36 -3.70 16.69
N VAL A 329 -2.37 -4.52 17.05
CA VAL A 329 -0.95 -4.25 16.78
C VAL A 329 -0.70 -4.04 15.29
N LEU A 330 -1.36 -4.81 14.41
CA LEU A 330 -1.17 -4.71 12.96
C LEU A 330 -1.70 -3.40 12.40
N SER A 331 -2.89 -2.98 12.82
CA SER A 331 -3.47 -1.69 12.41
C SER A 331 -2.65 -0.52 12.93
N THR A 332 -2.17 -0.61 14.18
CA THR A 332 -1.29 0.40 14.78
C THR A 332 0.05 0.52 14.03
N GLU A 333 0.72 -0.60 13.76
CA GLU A 333 1.97 -0.62 12.99
C GLU A 333 1.77 -0.09 11.57
N THR A 334 0.67 -0.47 10.91
CA THR A 334 0.33 0.03 9.57
C THR A 334 0.10 1.54 9.57
N ALA A 335 -0.60 2.07 10.57
CA ALA A 335 -0.80 3.51 10.73
C ALA A 335 0.53 4.25 10.99
N ARG A 336 1.41 3.68 11.82
CA ARG A 336 2.76 4.22 12.09
C ARG A 336 3.62 4.24 10.83
N ILE A 337 3.61 3.17 10.03
CA ILE A 337 4.34 3.10 8.76
C ILE A 337 3.84 4.18 7.79
N ARG A 338 2.51 4.32 7.64
CA ARG A 338 1.93 5.37 6.79
C ARG A 338 2.31 6.77 7.26
N ALA A 339 2.26 7.03 8.57
CA ALA A 339 2.71 8.31 9.12
C ALA A 339 4.19 8.57 8.79
N ALA A 340 5.06 7.58 8.98
CA ALA A 340 6.48 7.68 8.64
C ALA A 340 6.74 7.91 7.14
N GLU A 341 5.91 7.34 6.26
CA GLU A 341 5.99 7.52 4.81
C GLU A 341 5.52 8.91 4.36
N THR A 342 4.59 9.54 5.10
CA THR A 342 4.12 10.90 4.77
C THR A 342 5.12 12.00 5.16
N VAL A 343 6.12 11.70 5.98
CA VAL A 343 7.16 12.66 6.37
C VAL A 343 8.06 12.98 5.18
N GLN A 344 8.12 14.26 4.83
CA GLN A 344 9.01 14.75 3.80
C GLN A 344 10.48 14.61 4.23
N PRO A 345 11.40 14.24 3.33
CA PRO A 345 12.82 14.17 3.64
C PRO A 345 13.34 15.54 4.09
N VAL A 346 14.08 15.57 5.20
CA VAL A 346 14.75 16.78 5.65
C VAL A 346 16.04 16.92 4.85
N LEU A 347 16.20 18.05 4.17
CA LEU A 347 17.37 18.32 3.34
C LEU A 347 18.51 18.95 4.15
N LYS A 348 19.73 18.53 3.84
CA LYS A 348 20.99 19.12 4.27
C LYS A 348 21.64 19.78 3.07
N GLU A 349 22.14 20.99 3.28
CA GLU A 349 22.93 21.74 2.31
C GLU A 349 24.38 21.22 2.32
N ILE A 350 24.95 20.99 1.12
CA ILE A 350 26.35 20.64 0.91
C ILE A 350 26.98 21.72 0.05
N GLU A 351 28.00 22.39 0.60
CA GLU A 351 28.67 23.49 -0.08
C GLU A 351 29.67 23.00 -1.14
N ALA A 352 29.91 23.82 -2.17
CA ALA A 352 30.94 23.53 -3.15
C ALA A 352 32.32 23.44 -2.49
N GLY A 353 33.06 22.36 -2.75
CA GLY A 353 34.36 22.07 -2.16
C GLY A 353 34.32 21.25 -0.87
N GLU A 354 33.13 21.02 -0.28
CA GLU A 354 32.94 20.16 0.89
C GLU A 354 33.34 18.71 0.55
N ILE A 355 34.02 18.05 1.49
CA ILE A 355 34.43 16.64 1.36
C ILE A 355 33.24 15.78 1.75
N ILE A 356 32.63 15.11 0.78
CA ILE A 356 31.50 14.19 1.01
C ILE A 356 32.02 12.87 1.59
N GLN A 357 33.13 12.37 1.05
CA GLN A 357 33.76 11.13 1.51
C GLN A 357 35.28 11.26 1.41
N ASP A 358 35.96 11.05 2.53
CA ASP A 358 37.41 11.10 2.62
C ASP A 358 38.03 9.76 2.20
N ARG A 359 39.23 9.83 1.61
CA ARG A 359 39.99 8.64 1.19
C ARG A 359 40.41 7.84 2.43
N GLY A 360 40.21 6.53 2.39
CA GLY A 360 40.59 5.64 3.48
C GLY A 360 39.61 5.65 4.68
N LYS A 361 38.56 6.49 4.66
CA LYS A 361 37.49 6.43 5.66
C LYS A 361 36.43 5.39 5.30
N ARG A 362 35.78 4.84 6.32
CA ARG A 362 34.63 3.93 6.16
C ARG A 362 33.44 4.70 5.61
N TRP A 363 32.67 4.06 4.74
CA TRP A 363 31.42 4.61 4.25
C TRP A 363 30.37 4.63 5.36
N THR A 364 29.76 5.80 5.59
CA THR A 364 28.56 5.91 6.44
C THR A 364 27.32 5.82 5.57
N ARG A 365 26.15 5.58 6.18
CA ARG A 365 24.88 5.64 5.43
C ARG A 365 24.66 7.03 4.83
N GLN A 366 25.01 8.07 5.59
CA GLN A 366 24.90 9.46 5.14
C GLN A 366 25.82 9.74 3.95
N SER A 367 27.12 9.42 4.05
CA SER A 367 28.05 9.71 2.95
C SER A 367 27.72 8.95 1.68
N ARG A 368 27.16 7.73 1.78
CA ARG A 368 26.63 7.00 0.61
C ARG A 368 25.45 7.72 -0.03
N SER A 369 24.49 8.19 0.78
CA SER A 369 23.34 8.95 0.29
C SER A 369 23.78 10.26 -0.38
N ASP A 370 24.69 11.00 0.25
CA ASP A 370 25.21 12.26 -0.27
C ASP A 370 25.95 12.07 -1.61
N VAL A 371 26.82 11.04 -1.71
CA VAL A 371 27.52 10.72 -2.96
C VAL A 371 26.55 10.23 -4.03
N GLN A 372 25.51 9.47 -3.66
CA GLN A 372 24.49 9.03 -4.62
C GLN A 372 23.71 10.23 -5.17
N SER A 373 23.22 11.13 -4.31
CA SER A 373 22.56 12.36 -4.75
C SER A 373 23.47 13.22 -5.63
N TYR A 374 24.75 13.35 -5.27
CA TYR A 374 25.74 14.06 -6.08
C TYR A 374 25.91 13.44 -7.48
N MET A 375 26.00 12.11 -7.55
CA MET A 375 26.12 11.37 -8.82
C MET A 375 24.86 11.47 -9.67
N ASP A 376 23.68 11.41 -9.05
CA ASP A 376 22.41 11.57 -9.73
C ASP A 376 22.32 12.96 -10.37
N ILE A 377 22.69 14.01 -9.64
CA ILE A 377 22.73 15.39 -10.17
C ILE A 377 23.76 15.49 -11.31
N LEU A 378 24.99 15.00 -11.11
CA LEU A 378 26.02 14.97 -12.15
C LEU A 378 25.53 14.27 -13.43
N SER A 379 24.87 13.12 -13.29
CA SER A 379 24.35 12.35 -14.42
C SER A 379 23.18 13.04 -15.14
N SER A 380 22.44 13.89 -14.42
CA SER A 380 21.33 14.67 -14.96
C SER A 380 21.78 15.96 -15.65
N GLU A 381 22.81 16.63 -15.13
CA GLU A 381 23.31 17.91 -15.63
C GLU A 381 24.37 17.74 -16.71
N GLU A 382 25.30 16.80 -16.55
CA GLU A 382 26.16 16.40 -17.64
C GLU A 382 25.32 15.51 -18.56
N HIS A 383 24.93 16.01 -19.73
CA HIS A 383 24.52 15.15 -20.83
C HIS A 383 25.80 14.66 -21.53
N PRO A 384 26.45 13.55 -21.10
CA PRO A 384 27.68 13.07 -21.71
C PRO A 384 27.47 12.82 -23.21
N VAL A 385 26.27 12.38 -23.59
CA VAL A 385 25.85 12.20 -24.97
C VAL A 385 25.86 13.53 -25.72
N LYS A 386 25.34 14.63 -25.15
CA LYS A 386 25.33 15.95 -25.81
C LYS A 386 26.75 16.50 -25.98
N LYS A 387 27.62 16.34 -24.97
CA LYS A 387 29.03 16.75 -25.07
C LYS A 387 29.77 15.92 -26.12
N LEU A 388 29.55 14.60 -26.14
CA LEU A 388 30.11 13.69 -27.15
C LEU A 388 29.57 14.02 -28.55
N MET A 389 28.27 14.25 -28.72
CA MET A 389 27.67 14.63 -29.99
C MET A 389 28.20 15.98 -30.48
N ASN A 390 28.25 17.01 -29.63
CA ASN A 390 28.81 18.31 -30.00
C ASN A 390 30.28 18.19 -30.42
N THR A 391 31.06 17.39 -29.69
CA THR A 391 32.46 17.12 -30.01
C THR A 391 32.59 16.36 -31.32
N LEU A 392 31.77 15.34 -31.55
CA LEU A 392 31.73 14.55 -32.78
C LEU A 392 31.32 15.40 -33.98
N THR A 393 30.30 16.26 -33.83
CA THR A 393 29.86 17.20 -34.86
C THR A 393 30.95 18.21 -35.20
N ALA A 394 31.66 18.75 -34.20
CA ALA A 394 32.78 19.65 -34.43
C ALA A 394 33.91 18.96 -35.23
N HIS A 395 34.29 17.73 -34.85
CA HIS A 395 35.29 16.97 -35.58
C HIS A 395 34.83 16.59 -36.99
N PHE A 396 33.56 16.24 -37.17
CA PHE A 396 32.97 15.96 -38.48
C PHE A 396 33.13 17.16 -39.43
N ILE A 397 32.76 18.36 -38.98
CA ILE A 397 32.90 19.60 -39.76
C ILE A 397 34.36 19.87 -40.10
N LEU A 398 35.26 19.71 -39.13
CA LEU A 398 36.70 19.94 -39.32
C LEU A 398 37.28 18.99 -40.39
N VAL A 399 37.02 17.68 -40.28
CA VAL A 399 37.51 16.70 -41.26
C VAL A 399 36.93 17.00 -42.64
N LEU A 400 35.66 17.40 -42.72
CA LEU A 400 35.02 17.75 -43.98
C LEU A 400 35.69 18.95 -44.65
N LEU A 401 36.03 19.99 -43.89
CA LEU A 401 36.77 21.16 -44.38
C LEU A 401 38.19 20.80 -44.87
N VAL A 402 38.89 19.91 -44.16
CA VAL A 402 40.23 19.44 -44.57
C VAL A 402 40.14 18.66 -45.88
N PHE A 403 39.19 17.73 -46.00
CA PHE A 403 38.96 16.97 -47.23
C PHE A 403 38.62 17.91 -48.39
N TRP A 404 37.77 18.91 -48.15
CA TRP A 404 37.42 19.94 -49.13
C TRP A 404 38.64 20.75 -49.58
N ALA A 405 39.51 21.16 -48.66
CA ALA A 405 40.72 21.90 -48.96
C ALA A 405 41.71 21.08 -49.80
N ILE A 406 41.92 19.80 -49.45
CA ILE A 406 42.76 18.88 -50.24
C ILE A 406 42.17 18.68 -51.64
N TYR A 407 40.85 18.46 -51.73
CA TYR A 407 40.16 18.30 -53.01
C TYR A 407 40.34 19.52 -53.91
N LYS A 408 40.07 20.73 -53.38
CA LYS A 408 40.22 21.99 -54.11
C LYS A 408 41.67 22.17 -54.57
N ARG A 409 42.66 21.98 -53.69
CA ARG A 409 44.08 22.13 -54.01
C ARG A 409 44.53 21.16 -55.10
N MET A 410 44.09 19.90 -55.05
CA MET A 410 44.40 18.90 -56.06
C MET A 410 43.81 19.23 -57.44
N HIS A 411 42.64 19.85 -57.48
CA HIS A 411 42.03 20.31 -58.72
C HIS A 411 42.85 21.45 -59.37
N PHE A 412 43.51 22.30 -58.58
CA PHE A 412 44.37 23.38 -59.09
C PHE A 412 45.75 22.92 -59.61
N ILE A 413 46.30 21.82 -59.10
CA ILE A 413 47.66 21.34 -59.48
C ILE A 413 47.69 20.63 -60.87
N LYS A 414 46.51 20.41 -61.47
CA LYS A 414 46.33 19.62 -62.69
C LYS A 414 47.05 20.16 -63.94
N GLU A 415 47.50 21.42 -63.93
CA GLU A 415 48.06 22.07 -65.12
C GLU A 415 49.55 21.78 -65.37
N LYS A 416 50.29 21.16 -64.44
CA LYS A 416 51.77 21.06 -64.55
C LYS A 416 52.41 19.72 -64.14
N SER A 417 51.64 18.69 -63.81
CA SER A 417 52.17 17.42 -63.28
C SER A 417 51.78 16.22 -64.16
N PRO A 418 52.71 15.27 -64.44
CA PRO A 418 52.40 14.02 -65.14
C PRO A 418 51.61 13.02 -64.29
N VAL A 419 51.52 13.23 -62.97
CA VAL A 419 50.76 12.37 -62.06
C VAL A 419 49.27 12.68 -62.15
N SER A 420 48.45 11.63 -62.31
CA SER A 420 47.00 11.78 -62.32
C SER A 420 46.50 12.40 -61.01
N ALA A 421 45.62 13.40 -61.08
CA ALA A 421 45.08 14.08 -59.90
C ALA A 421 44.41 13.12 -58.91
N GLN A 422 43.91 11.99 -59.41
CA GLN A 422 43.26 10.95 -58.63
C GLN A 422 44.27 10.21 -57.74
N THR A 423 45.44 9.87 -58.29
CA THR A 423 46.53 9.21 -57.55
C THR A 423 47.08 10.13 -56.46
N ALA A 424 47.32 11.40 -56.81
CA ALA A 424 47.85 12.37 -55.86
C ALA A 424 46.83 12.72 -54.75
N PHE A 425 45.53 12.77 -55.06
CA PHE A 425 44.48 12.93 -54.04
C PHE A 425 44.40 11.72 -53.09
N ASN A 426 44.45 10.50 -53.63
CA ASN A 426 44.43 9.29 -52.81
C ASN A 426 45.67 9.20 -51.89
N LEU A 427 46.84 9.60 -52.40
CA LEU A 427 48.08 9.64 -51.61
C LEU A 427 48.00 10.71 -50.50
N ALA A 428 47.48 11.90 -50.79
CA ALA A 428 47.29 12.96 -49.81
C ALA A 428 46.33 12.53 -48.69
N LEU A 429 45.23 11.85 -49.04
CA LEU A 429 44.30 11.28 -48.07
C LEU A 429 44.95 10.19 -47.21
N LEU A 430 45.74 9.30 -47.80
CA LEU A 430 46.44 8.24 -47.06
C LEU A 430 47.47 8.82 -46.09
N LEU A 431 48.19 9.88 -46.49
CA LEU A 431 49.10 10.60 -45.60
C LEU A 431 48.35 11.30 -44.47
N LEU A 432 47.22 11.96 -44.76
CA LEU A 432 46.38 12.59 -43.74
C LEU A 432 45.87 11.55 -42.71
N THR A 433 45.41 10.39 -43.17
CA THR A 433 44.86 9.37 -42.27
C THR A 433 45.95 8.69 -41.46
N SER A 434 47.10 8.39 -42.08
CA SER A 434 48.29 7.89 -41.38
C SER A 434 48.76 8.87 -40.30
N THR A 435 48.79 10.17 -40.61
CA THR A 435 49.20 11.20 -39.64
C THR A 435 48.22 11.37 -38.49
N LEU A 436 46.91 11.30 -38.73
CA LEU A 436 45.91 11.30 -37.66
C LEU A 436 45.99 10.05 -36.80
N LEU A 437 46.23 8.87 -37.38
CA LEU A 437 46.42 7.62 -36.63
C LEU A 437 47.68 7.66 -35.77
N VAL A 438 48.81 8.14 -36.32
CA VAL A 438 50.06 8.30 -35.58
C VAL A 438 49.90 9.35 -34.48
N GLY A 439 49.26 10.49 -34.78
CA GLY A 439 48.95 11.53 -33.80
C GLY A 439 48.06 11.02 -32.66
N ARG A 440 47.05 10.21 -32.98
CA ARG A 440 46.21 9.52 -31.99
C ARG A 440 47.03 8.59 -31.11
N PHE A 441 47.84 7.72 -31.72
CA PHE A 441 48.68 6.76 -31.02
C PHE A 441 49.63 7.47 -30.06
N LEU A 442 50.30 8.54 -30.52
CA LEU A 442 51.18 9.36 -29.69
C LEU A 442 50.41 10.07 -28.56
N SER A 443 49.20 10.58 -28.84
CA SER A 443 48.36 11.22 -27.82
C SER A 443 47.92 10.27 -26.69
N TYR A 444 47.97 8.95 -26.91
CA TYR A 444 47.68 7.94 -25.90
C TYR A 444 48.81 7.85 -24.86
N PHE A 445 50.06 8.06 -25.30
CA PHE A 445 51.23 8.06 -24.42
C PHE A 445 51.46 9.41 -23.74
N GLU A 446 50.95 10.50 -24.32
CA GLU A 446 51.11 11.85 -23.75
C GLU A 446 49.77 12.62 -23.78
N PRO A 447 48.97 12.55 -22.68
CA PRO A 447 47.62 13.10 -22.63
C PRO A 447 47.58 14.64 -22.54
N THR A 448 48.73 15.29 -22.40
CA THR A 448 48.87 16.75 -22.19
C THR A 448 48.46 17.60 -23.39
N GLY A 449 48.21 16.99 -24.56
CA GLY A 449 47.60 17.66 -25.73
C GLY A 449 48.55 18.53 -26.55
N TYR A 450 49.79 18.75 -26.10
CA TYR A 450 50.79 19.58 -26.80
C TYR A 450 51.40 18.91 -28.04
N VAL A 451 51.26 17.60 -28.19
CA VAL A 451 51.85 16.84 -29.31
C VAL A 451 51.10 17.08 -30.62
N LEU A 452 49.80 17.36 -30.58
CA LEU A 452 48.97 17.47 -31.79
C LEU A 452 49.33 18.69 -32.66
N PRO A 453 49.47 19.92 -32.10
CA PRO A 453 49.86 21.10 -32.88
C PRO A 453 51.30 21.00 -33.41
N VAL A 454 52.21 20.40 -32.64
CA VAL A 454 53.61 20.21 -33.02
C VAL A 454 53.72 19.17 -34.14
N ALA A 455 53.00 18.05 -34.02
CA ALA A 455 52.90 17.07 -35.10
C ALA A 455 52.27 17.70 -36.36
N ALA A 456 51.17 18.45 -36.23
CA ALA A 456 50.54 19.14 -37.36
C ALA A 456 51.47 20.16 -38.03
N ALA A 457 52.27 20.91 -37.27
CA ALA A 457 53.25 21.86 -37.81
C ALA A 457 54.42 21.15 -38.52
N VAL A 458 54.96 20.09 -37.91
CA VAL A 458 56.01 19.25 -38.50
C VAL A 458 55.49 18.56 -39.77
N PHE A 459 54.24 18.12 -39.79
CA PHE A 459 53.61 17.53 -40.98
C PHE A 459 53.23 18.56 -42.04
N CYS A 460 52.81 19.78 -41.70
CA CYS A 460 52.65 20.85 -42.67
C CYS A 460 54.00 21.17 -43.33
N MET A 461 55.09 21.25 -42.56
CA MET A 461 56.45 21.40 -43.10
C MET A 461 56.88 20.21 -43.96
N LEU A 462 56.67 18.97 -43.50
CA LEU A 462 57.03 17.76 -44.24
C LEU A 462 56.15 17.54 -45.47
N SER A 463 54.88 17.94 -45.46
CA SER A 463 54.03 17.90 -46.66
C SER A 463 54.43 18.97 -47.67
N TRP A 464 54.98 20.10 -47.21
CA TRP A 464 55.50 21.14 -48.10
C TRP A 464 56.81 20.70 -48.77
N GLN A 465 57.74 20.14 -48.00
CA GLN A 465 59.05 19.70 -48.50
C GLN A 465 58.99 18.31 -49.16
N GLY A 466 58.32 17.35 -48.52
CA GLY A 466 58.22 15.96 -48.97
C GLY A 466 57.35 15.78 -50.20
N LEU A 467 56.28 16.56 -50.39
CA LEU A 467 55.49 16.52 -51.62
C LEU A 467 56.31 17.06 -52.81
N SER A 468 57.15 18.08 -52.58
CA SER A 468 58.10 18.59 -53.58
C SER A 468 59.15 17.55 -53.96
N VAL A 469 59.66 16.78 -52.99
CA VAL A 469 60.68 15.74 -53.22
C VAL A 469 60.07 14.48 -53.85
N LEU A 470 58.89 14.04 -53.41
CA LEU A 470 58.16 12.90 -54.00
C LEU A 470 57.68 13.19 -55.42
N LEU A 471 57.20 14.42 -55.70
CA LEU A 471 56.89 14.84 -57.07
C LEU A 471 58.15 14.91 -57.94
N SER A 472 59.30 15.29 -57.37
CA SER A 472 60.58 15.27 -58.08
C SER A 472 61.09 13.85 -58.35
N LEU A 473 60.85 12.89 -57.44
CA LEU A 473 61.21 11.47 -57.60
C LEU A 473 60.26 10.70 -58.51
N ALA A 474 59.00 11.11 -58.63
CA ALA A 474 58.03 10.49 -59.52
C ALA A 474 58.04 11.06 -60.96
N CYS A 475 58.68 12.22 -61.16
CA CYS A 475 58.89 12.83 -62.48
C CYS A 475 60.28 12.55 -63.06
N SER A 476 61.20 12.02 -62.26
CA SER A 476 62.45 11.40 -62.73
C SER A 476 62.24 9.92 -62.96
#